data_AF-A0A1E9JGX2-F1
#
_entry.id   AF-A0A1E9JGX2-F1
#
_cell.length_a   1.000
_cell.length_b   1.000
_cell.length_c   1.000
_cell.angle_alpha   90.00
_cell.angle_beta   90.00
_cell.angle_gamma   90.00
#
_symmetry.space_group_name_H-M   'P 1'
#
loop_
_entity.id
_entity.type
_entity.pdbx_description
1 polymer ?
#
loop_
_entity_poly.entity_id
_entity_poly.type
_entity_poly.pdbx_seq_one_letter_code
_entity_poly.pdbx_strand_id
1 'polypeptide(L)'
;MKKIVIVCPSCQKKMKISDKTAKYKCPHCGNIYKYTFNKKIIHNVKDISVGFVTTLKDIKYNITKKYNDTKATYKYMSQLKKNMKNDPNWSNYRKQQEEMKDVTPKRLFKNFFKKKK
;
A
#
# COMPACT_ATOMS: atom_id res chain seq x y z
N MET A 1 -34.51 19.52 21.06
CA MET A 1 -33.22 19.13 21.65
C MET A 1 -32.55 18.08 20.77
N LYS A 2 -31.29 18.26 20.36
CA LYS A 2 -30.58 17.28 19.53
C LYS A 2 -30.18 16.06 20.37
N LYS A 3 -30.35 14.84 19.82
CA LYS A 3 -29.93 13.58 20.43
C LYS A 3 -28.71 13.06 19.68
N ILE A 4 -27.71 12.58 20.41
CA ILE A 4 -26.47 12.02 19.85
C ILE A 4 -26.35 10.55 20.25
N VAL A 5 -25.74 9.75 19.38
CA VAL A 5 -25.42 8.35 19.66
C VAL A 5 -23.98 8.28 20.14
N ILE A 6 -23.78 7.74 21.34
CA ILE A 6 -22.45 7.55 21.91
C ILE A 6 -22.26 6.12 22.39
N VAL A 7 -21.01 5.69 22.49
CA VAL A 7 -20.63 4.35 22.96
C VAL A 7 -20.39 4.41 24.46
N CYS A 8 -20.99 3.49 25.22
CA CYS A 8 -20.71 3.36 26.65
C CYS A 8 -19.25 2.97 26.89
N PRO A 9 -18.51 3.63 27.80
CA PRO A 9 -17.13 3.22 28.11
C PRO A 9 -17.05 1.84 28.79
N SER A 10 -18.09 1.44 29.53
CA SER A 10 -18.06 0.21 30.32
C SER A 10 -18.51 -1.02 29.51
N CYS A 11 -19.60 -0.89 28.75
CA CYS A 11 -20.19 -2.02 28.03
C CYS A 11 -20.04 -1.95 26.50
N GLN A 12 -19.44 -0.87 25.98
CA GLN A 12 -19.24 -0.64 24.54
C GLN A 12 -20.51 -0.68 23.67
N LYS A 13 -21.70 -0.76 24.29
CA LYS A 13 -22.99 -0.67 23.61
C LYS A 13 -23.30 0.78 23.27
N LYS A 14 -23.92 0.98 22.11
CA LYS A 14 -24.37 2.29 21.63
C LYS A 14 -25.62 2.73 22.41
N MET A 15 -25.67 3.98 22.84
CA MET A 15 -26.85 4.55 23.48
C MET A 15 -27.13 5.96 22.97
N LYS A 16 -28.41 6.36 23.05
CA LYS A 16 -28.87 7.69 22.65
C LYS A 16 -28.94 8.59 23.89
N ILE A 17 -28.16 9.67 23.90
CA ILE A 17 -28.23 10.70 24.93
C ILE A 17 -28.65 12.04 24.33
N SER A 18 -29.14 12.96 25.17
CA SER A 18 -29.29 14.35 24.76
C SER A 18 -27.92 15.00 24.62
N ASP A 19 -27.77 15.94 23.68
CA ASP A 19 -26.52 16.70 23.48
C ASP A 19 -26.41 17.80 24.55
N LYS A 20 -26.29 17.38 25.82
CA LYS A 20 -26.12 18.25 26.99
C LYS A 20 -25.02 17.67 27.88
N THR A 21 -24.29 18.54 28.57
CA THR A 21 -23.28 18.14 29.55
C THR A 21 -23.95 17.69 30.84
N ALA A 22 -24.25 16.39 30.94
CA ALA A 22 -24.89 15.81 32.11
C ALA A 22 -24.27 14.46 32.50
N LYS A 23 -24.66 13.95 33.67
CA LYS A 23 -24.42 12.56 34.07
C LYS A 23 -25.49 11.70 33.41
N TYR A 24 -25.08 10.75 32.58
CA TYR A 24 -26.00 9.82 31.92
C TYR A 24 -25.82 8.43 32.51
N LYS A 25 -26.95 7.77 32.82
CA LYS A 25 -26.98 6.37 33.22
C LYS A 25 -27.06 5.51 31.96
N CYS A 26 -26.15 4.55 31.80
CA CYS A 26 -26.23 3.61 30.69
C CYS A 26 -27.47 2.69 30.86
N PRO A 27 -28.33 2.53 29.84
CA PRO A 27 -29.49 1.65 29.92
C PRO A 27 -29.10 0.16 29.92
N HIS A 28 -27.89 -0.18 29.48
CA HIS A 28 -27.46 -1.58 29.35
C HIS A 28 -26.66 -2.11 30.53
N CYS A 29 -25.88 -1.27 31.20
CA CYS A 29 -25.03 -1.69 32.32
C CYS A 29 -25.24 -0.89 33.61
N GLY A 30 -26.14 0.10 33.61
CA GLY A 30 -26.42 0.91 34.81
C GLY A 30 -25.33 1.89 35.22
N ASN A 31 -24.13 1.83 34.63
CA ASN A 31 -23.03 2.74 34.97
C ASN A 31 -23.36 4.19 34.60
N ILE A 32 -23.08 5.09 35.55
CA ILE A 32 -23.27 6.54 35.39
C ILE A 32 -21.95 7.13 34.91
N TYR A 33 -21.95 7.77 33.74
CA TYR A 33 -20.77 8.47 33.23
C TYR A 33 -21.11 9.93 32.94
N LYS A 34 -20.12 10.80 33.22
CA LYS A 34 -20.22 12.24 32.92
C LYS A 34 -19.84 12.46 31.47
N TYR A 35 -20.77 12.97 30.66
CA TYR A 35 -20.49 13.34 29.29
C TYR A 35 -19.91 14.76 29.25
N THR A 36 -18.59 14.88 29.15
CA THR A 36 -17.84 16.12 28.94
C THR A 36 -17.35 16.19 27.50
N PHE A 37 -17.46 17.37 26.86
CA PHE A 37 -17.09 17.59 25.45
C PHE A 37 -15.67 17.10 25.09
N ASN A 38 -14.72 17.14 26.03
CA ASN A 38 -13.34 16.68 25.83
C ASN A 38 -13.22 15.19 25.46
N LYS A 39 -14.18 14.33 25.83
CA LYS A 39 -14.16 12.91 25.46
C LYS A 39 -14.64 12.62 24.02
N LYS A 40 -15.22 13.61 23.34
CA LYS A 40 -15.70 13.48 21.95
C LYS A 40 -14.54 13.36 20.94
N ILE A 41 -13.38 13.92 21.27
CA ILE A 41 -12.20 13.95 20.41
C ILE A 41 -11.46 12.60 20.44
N ILE A 42 -11.38 11.95 21.60
CA ILE A 42 -10.56 10.74 21.80
C ILE A 42 -11.13 9.51 21.07
N HIS A 43 -12.47 9.41 20.94
CA HIS A 43 -13.08 8.26 20.28
C HIS A 43 -12.98 8.29 18.74
N ASN A 44 -12.96 9.48 18.12
CA ASN A 44 -12.79 9.59 16.67
C ASN A 44 -11.35 9.27 16.20
N VAL A 45 -10.35 9.44 17.06
CA VAL A 45 -8.94 9.20 16.70
C VAL A 45 -8.58 7.70 16.71
N LYS A 46 -9.28 6.88 17.51
CA LYS A 46 -9.02 5.44 17.58
C LYS A 46 -9.38 4.71 16.28
N ASP A 47 -10.51 5.04 15.65
CA ASP A 47 -10.91 4.38 14.39
C ASP A 47 -10.06 4.83 13.19
N ILE A 48 -9.62 6.10 13.17
CA ILE A 48 -8.78 6.63 12.08
C ILE A 48 -7.34 6.07 12.15
N SER A 49 -6.78 5.89 13.35
CA SER A 49 -5.40 5.42 13.49
C SER A 49 -5.20 3.97 13.06
N VAL A 50 -6.19 3.09 13.26
CA VAL A 50 -6.12 1.68 12.82
C VAL A 50 -6.05 1.60 11.29
N GLY A 51 -6.88 2.36 10.57
CA GLY A 51 -6.88 2.40 9.10
C GLY A 51 -5.59 2.98 8.52
N PHE A 52 -4.97 3.95 9.18
CA PHE A 52 -3.70 4.53 8.72
C PHE A 52 -2.52 3.56 8.89
N VAL A 53 -2.50 2.80 10.00
CA VAL A 53 -1.42 1.83 10.28
C VAL A 53 -1.47 0.64 9.32
N THR A 54 -2.66 0.12 8.99
CA THR A 54 -2.78 -0.98 8.03
C THR A 54 -2.32 -0.55 6.63
N THR A 55 -2.74 0.62 6.19
CA THR A 55 -2.37 1.16 4.87
C THR A 55 -0.85 1.36 4.74
N LEU A 56 -0.19 1.87 5.77
CA LEU A 56 1.27 2.03 5.77
C LEU A 56 2.02 0.69 5.76
N LYS A 57 1.51 -0.33 6.46
CA LYS A 57 2.10 -1.68 6.45
C LYS A 57 2.03 -2.32 5.07
N ASP A 58 0.89 -2.20 4.38
CA ASP A 58 0.70 -2.76 3.04
C ASP A 58 1.60 -2.08 2.00
N ILE A 59 1.74 -0.75 2.06
CA ILE A 59 2.67 -0.01 1.19
C ILE A 59 4.11 -0.51 1.40
N LYS A 60 4.53 -0.66 2.66
CA LYS A 60 5.90 -1.10 2.98
C LYS A 60 6.15 -2.53 2.49
N TYR A 61 5.21 -3.45 2.73
CA TYR A 61 5.32 -4.83 2.29
C TYR A 61 5.40 -4.96 0.76
N ASN A 62 4.57 -4.21 0.03
CA ASN A 62 4.55 -4.26 -1.44
C ASN A 62 5.85 -3.72 -2.06
N ILE A 63 6.44 -2.66 -1.47
CA ILE A 63 7.73 -2.12 -1.91
C ILE A 63 8.86 -3.13 -1.65
N THR A 64 8.92 -3.71 -0.46
CA THR A 64 9.95 -4.70 -0.10
C THR A 64 9.86 -5.94 -0.97
N LYS A 65 8.65 -6.42 -1.28
CA LYS A 65 8.44 -7.57 -2.17
C LYS A 65 8.96 -7.29 -3.58
N LYS A 66 8.56 -6.17 -4.20
CA LYS A 66 9.05 -5.78 -5.54
C LYS A 66 10.57 -5.67 -5.61
N TYR A 67 11.20 -5.12 -4.57
CA TYR A 67 12.65 -5.00 -4.51
C TYR A 67 13.33 -6.38 -4.46
N ASN A 68 12.86 -7.28 -3.59
CA ASN A 68 13.41 -8.61 -3.45
C ASN A 68 13.21 -9.46 -4.72
N ASP A 69 12.04 -9.39 -5.33
CA ASP A 69 11.75 -10.09 -6.60
C ASP A 69 12.65 -9.59 -7.73
N THR A 70 12.87 -8.28 -7.82
CA THR A 70 13.79 -7.68 -8.81
C THR A 70 15.22 -8.12 -8.57
N LYS A 71 15.68 -8.14 -7.30
CA LYS A 71 17.01 -8.59 -6.92
C LYS A 71 17.23 -10.08 -7.23
N ALA A 72 16.24 -10.92 -6.95
CA ALA A 72 16.28 -12.35 -7.26
C ALA A 72 16.34 -12.58 -8.78
N THR A 73 15.50 -11.88 -9.54
CA THR A 73 15.48 -11.92 -11.00
C THR A 73 16.82 -11.50 -11.59
N TYR A 74 17.41 -10.41 -11.09
CA TYR A 74 18.73 -9.94 -11.53
C TYR A 74 19.83 -10.96 -11.23
N LYS A 75 19.81 -11.56 -10.03
CA LYS A 75 20.78 -12.61 -9.65
C LYS A 75 20.67 -13.80 -10.59
N TYR A 76 19.46 -14.28 -10.88
CA TYR A 76 19.21 -15.37 -11.82
C TYR A 76 19.69 -15.04 -13.24
N MET A 77 19.35 -13.86 -13.78
CA MET A 77 19.85 -13.41 -15.09
C MET A 77 21.38 -13.32 -15.13
N SER A 78 22.00 -12.86 -14.05
CA SER A 78 23.47 -12.77 -13.97
C SER A 78 24.14 -14.14 -13.98
N GLN A 79 23.53 -15.13 -13.33
CA GLN A 79 23.99 -16.52 -13.32
C GLN A 79 23.80 -17.17 -14.69
N LEU A 80 22.63 -17.02 -15.31
CA LEU A 80 22.39 -17.46 -16.69
C LEU A 80 23.43 -16.87 -17.64
N LYS A 81 23.69 -15.55 -17.56
CA LYS A 81 24.69 -14.90 -18.41
C LYS A 81 26.09 -15.47 -18.22
N LYS A 82 26.46 -15.88 -17.00
CA LYS A 82 27.75 -16.56 -16.73
C LYS A 82 27.76 -17.96 -17.33
N ASN A 83 26.70 -18.75 -17.12
CA ASN A 83 26.61 -20.10 -17.65
C ASN A 83 26.61 -20.11 -19.18
N MET A 84 25.90 -19.19 -19.82
CA MET A 84 25.92 -19.06 -21.29
C MET A 84 27.28 -18.62 -21.83
N LYS A 85 28.00 -17.72 -21.13
CA LYS A 85 29.36 -17.31 -21.53
C LYS A 85 30.39 -18.43 -21.41
N ASN A 86 30.16 -19.38 -20.53
CA ASN A 86 31.03 -20.53 -20.33
C ASN A 86 30.68 -21.69 -21.29
N ASP A 87 29.63 -21.57 -22.09
CA ASP A 87 29.25 -22.57 -23.09
C ASP A 87 30.21 -22.50 -24.30
N PRO A 88 30.74 -23.64 -24.78
CA PRO A 88 31.63 -23.67 -25.94
C PRO A 88 30.97 -23.15 -27.24
N ASN A 89 29.64 -23.11 -27.33
CA ASN A 89 28.87 -22.61 -28.46
C ASN A 89 28.44 -21.12 -28.33
N TRP A 90 28.92 -20.41 -27.31
CA TRP A 90 28.56 -19.01 -27.01
C TRP A 90 28.82 -18.03 -28.17
N SER A 91 29.87 -18.28 -28.96
CA SER A 91 30.25 -17.46 -30.11
C SER A 91 29.20 -17.50 -31.24
N ASN A 92 28.53 -18.63 -31.48
CA ASN A 92 27.43 -18.72 -32.45
C ASN A 92 26.16 -18.03 -31.95
N TYR A 93 25.84 -18.17 -30.66
CA TYR A 93 24.69 -17.48 -30.06
C TYR A 93 24.82 -15.94 -30.16
N ARG A 94 26.03 -15.41 -29.95
CA ARG A 94 26.37 -14.00 -30.15
C ARG A 94 26.16 -13.53 -31.59
N LYS A 95 26.59 -14.32 -32.57
CA LYS A 95 26.41 -14.02 -34.00
C LYS A 95 24.93 -14.00 -34.39
N GLN A 96 24.14 -14.98 -33.95
CA GLN A 96 22.68 -14.99 -34.19
C GLN A 96 21.96 -13.77 -33.59
N GLN A 97 22.38 -13.31 -32.41
CA GLN A 97 21.85 -12.09 -31.79
C GLN A 97 22.21 -10.80 -32.53
N GLU A 98 23.41 -10.74 -33.14
CA GLU A 98 23.87 -9.61 -33.97
C GLU A 98 23.12 -9.59 -35.30
N GLU A 99 22.94 -10.75 -35.94
CA GLU A 99 22.14 -10.92 -37.16
C GLU A 99 20.67 -10.53 -36.96
N MET A 100 20.04 -10.91 -35.84
CA MET A 100 18.67 -10.52 -35.49
C MET A 100 18.51 -9.00 -35.22
N LYS A 101 19.57 -8.31 -34.77
CA LYS A 101 19.53 -6.86 -34.54
C LYS A 101 19.68 -6.07 -35.83
N ASP A 102 20.38 -6.59 -36.81
CA ASP A 102 20.52 -5.93 -38.12
C ASP A 102 19.25 -6.05 -38.98
N VAL A 103 18.40 -7.06 -38.77
CA VAL A 103 17.05 -7.12 -39.38
C VAL A 103 16.02 -6.23 -38.67
N THR A 104 16.33 -5.66 -37.50
CA THR A 104 15.42 -4.71 -36.84
C THR A 104 15.61 -3.32 -37.46
N PRO A 105 14.60 -2.71 -38.12
CA PRO A 105 14.79 -1.47 -38.86
C PRO A 105 15.13 -0.32 -37.90
N LYS A 106 16.42 0.06 -37.85
CA LYS A 106 17.00 1.21 -37.10
C LYS A 106 16.37 2.58 -37.44
N ARG A 107 15.38 2.64 -38.35
CA ARG A 107 14.78 3.87 -38.88
C ARG A 107 13.51 4.35 -38.15
N LEU A 108 12.86 3.55 -37.29
CA LEU A 108 11.56 3.96 -36.71
C LEU A 108 11.67 5.01 -35.60
N PHE A 109 12.67 4.94 -34.71
CA PHE A 109 12.75 5.84 -33.55
C PHE A 109 13.22 7.27 -33.89
N LYS A 110 14.11 7.43 -34.88
CA LYS A 110 14.64 8.75 -35.27
C LYS A 110 13.58 9.66 -35.91
N ASN A 111 12.51 9.09 -36.44
CA ASN A 111 11.43 9.84 -37.09
C ASN A 111 10.34 10.29 -36.12
N PHE A 112 10.25 9.69 -34.93
CA PHE A 112 9.25 10.06 -33.92
C PHE A 112 9.56 11.42 -33.26
N PHE A 113 10.84 11.76 -33.11
CA PHE A 113 11.28 13.03 -32.50
C PHE A 113 11.44 14.19 -33.50
N LYS A 114 11.32 13.94 -34.82
CA LYS A 114 11.44 14.97 -35.86
C LYS A 114 10.11 15.61 -36.25
N LYS A 115 8.97 15.08 -35.77
CA LYS A 115 7.62 15.55 -36.12
C LYS A 115 6.97 16.37 -34.99
N LYS A 116 7.76 17.25 -34.37
CA LYS A 116 7.26 18.40 -33.61
C LYS A 116 7.97 19.65 -34.14
N LYS A 117 7.38 20.23 -35.16
CA LYS A 117 7.53 21.65 -35.52
C LYS A 117 6.15 22.13 -35.93
#